data_AF-A0A3M0L6P0-F1
#
_entry.id   AF-A0A3M0L6P0-F1
#
_cell.length_a   1.000
_cell.length_b   1.000
_cell.length_c   1.000
_cell.angle_alpha   90.00
_cell.angle_beta   90.00
_cell.angle_gamma   90.00
#
_symmetry.space_group_name_H-M   'P 1'
#
loop_
_entity.id
_entity.type
_entity.pdbx_description
1 polymer ?
#
loop_
_entity_poly.entity_id
_entity_poly.type
_entity_poly.pdbx_seq_one_letter_code
_entity_poly.pdbx_strand_id
1 'polypeptide(L)'
;MPTPTMLPQNWKLAVIDIKDCFFHIPLHPDDAPRFAFSVPTINREAPRKRYHWQVLPQGLKVSPVICQWYVASLLSPVCVATEKAIIHHYMDDVLVCAPTDDVLSHVLDLTINALVVAGFELQEDTVQRMPPWRYLGLEIGKWTIVPQKLEIRAKIQTLADVHQLCGALNWVRPWLGLTTQDLAPLFNLLKGGEELSSPRELTPEVKEVLEKVQHLMSTRQTHRCDPDLPFKFIIMGKLPHLHGVIFQWRNNIKKDQGREDPLLIIEWVFLSHQRSKRMTHPQEMVAELVRKARVRIRELAGCDFECIHIPIGLRSGQITKAMLEHLLQENEALQFALDSFTGQISIHRPAHKIFNQDVNFTLNLKDVRSRKPLEALTVFTEASGRSHKSVMTWKDPQTQQWEADVAEVEGSPQVAELAAVVRAFERFPKPFNLVAGVVSRADQAILQEVSNTALFELLSKLVKLVSHREQPRAAILCDAYEITHRFAGVHS
;
A
#
# COMPACT_ATOMS: atom_id res chain seq x y z
N MET A 1 -0.71 -15.74 4.06
CA MET A 1 -2.03 -16.26 3.63
C MET A 1 -1.94 -16.56 2.13
N PRO A 2 -2.47 -17.70 1.66
CA PRO A 2 -2.45 -18.06 0.25
C PRO A 2 -3.04 -16.96 -0.64
N THR A 3 -2.43 -16.71 -1.80
CA THR A 3 -2.90 -15.67 -2.73
C THR A 3 -3.34 -16.35 -4.04
N PRO A 4 -4.66 -16.48 -4.29
CA PRO A 4 -5.15 -17.23 -5.45
C PRO A 4 -4.70 -16.72 -6.82
N THR A 5 -4.26 -15.47 -6.93
CA THR A 5 -3.73 -14.92 -8.19
C THR A 5 -2.43 -15.61 -8.62
N MET A 6 -1.73 -16.29 -7.71
CA MET A 6 -0.54 -17.11 -8.02
C MET A 6 -0.87 -18.53 -8.47
N LEU A 7 -2.15 -18.92 -8.50
CA LEU A 7 -2.55 -20.21 -9.05
C LEU A 7 -2.45 -20.16 -10.58
N PRO A 8 -1.72 -21.08 -11.24
CA PRO A 8 -1.56 -21.07 -12.69
C PRO A 8 -2.89 -21.04 -13.45
N GLN A 9 -3.00 -20.24 -14.49
CA GLN A 9 -4.16 -20.26 -15.38
C GLN A 9 -4.31 -21.64 -16.03
N ASN A 10 -5.56 -22.00 -16.36
CA ASN A 10 -5.95 -23.28 -16.99
C ASN A 10 -5.81 -24.54 -16.14
N TRP A 11 -5.13 -24.46 -14.98
CA TRP A 11 -5.10 -25.57 -14.04
C TRP A 11 -6.47 -25.76 -13.37
N LYS A 12 -6.80 -27.02 -13.10
CA LYS A 12 -8.03 -27.45 -12.44
C LYS A 12 -7.93 -27.22 -10.94
N LEU A 13 -9.05 -26.85 -10.31
CA LEU A 13 -9.12 -26.53 -8.90
C LEU A 13 -10.20 -27.37 -8.21
N ALA A 14 -9.93 -27.76 -6.98
CA ALA A 14 -10.92 -28.24 -6.03
C ALA A 14 -10.71 -27.53 -4.69
N VAL A 15 -11.80 -27.14 -4.02
CA VAL A 15 -11.74 -26.59 -2.67
C VAL A 15 -12.53 -27.51 -1.75
N ILE A 16 -11.93 -27.86 -0.62
CA ILE A 16 -12.52 -28.66 0.46
C ILE A 16 -12.65 -27.76 1.67
N ASP A 17 -13.81 -27.83 2.33
CA ASP A 17 -14.04 -27.23 3.65
C ASP A 17 -14.07 -28.33 4.72
N ILE A 18 -13.19 -28.20 5.71
CA ILE A 18 -13.09 -29.14 6.84
C ILE A 18 -14.06 -28.68 7.92
N LYS A 19 -15.15 -29.45 8.08
CA LYS A 19 -16.19 -29.14 9.05
C LYS A 19 -15.61 -29.18 10.47
N ASP A 20 -15.89 -28.14 11.25
CA ASP A 20 -15.54 -28.08 12.67
C ASP A 20 -14.06 -28.44 12.94
N CYS A 21 -13.14 -27.99 12.08
CA CYS A 21 -11.74 -28.44 12.03
C CYS A 21 -11.05 -28.47 13.42
N PHE A 22 -11.26 -27.45 14.26
CA PHE A 22 -10.69 -27.41 15.60
C PHE A 22 -11.18 -28.54 16.52
N PHE A 23 -12.45 -28.93 16.42
CA PHE A 23 -13.06 -29.92 17.29
C PHE A 23 -12.67 -31.36 16.93
N HIS A 24 -12.02 -31.57 15.80
CA HIS A 24 -11.46 -32.87 15.41
C HIS A 24 -10.01 -33.07 15.89
N ILE A 25 -9.38 -32.03 16.43
CA ILE A 25 -7.99 -32.10 16.90
C ILE A 25 -7.98 -32.38 18.41
N PRO A 26 -7.47 -33.54 18.85
CA PRO A 26 -7.45 -33.89 20.27
C PRO A 26 -6.48 -32.99 21.04
N LEU A 27 -6.90 -32.57 22.23
CA LEU A 27 -6.03 -31.87 23.18
C LEU A 27 -5.28 -32.90 24.04
N HIS A 28 -4.02 -32.62 24.36
CA HIS A 28 -3.25 -33.48 25.25
C HIS A 28 -3.93 -33.56 26.64
N PRO A 29 -4.11 -34.77 27.23
CA PRO A 29 -4.82 -34.93 28.51
C PRO A 29 -4.24 -34.08 29.65
N ASP A 30 -2.92 -33.92 29.71
CA ASP A 30 -2.25 -33.12 30.75
C ASP A 30 -2.52 -31.61 30.63
N ASP A 31 -2.93 -31.14 29.45
CA ASP A 31 -3.30 -29.74 29.22
C ASP A 31 -4.79 -29.49 29.48
N ALA A 32 -5.62 -30.53 29.44
CA ALA A 32 -7.06 -30.41 29.60
C ALA A 32 -7.50 -29.67 30.90
N PRO A 33 -6.87 -29.90 32.08
CA PRO A 33 -7.19 -29.15 33.29
C PRO A 33 -6.97 -27.63 33.18
N ARG A 34 -6.03 -27.18 32.32
CA ARG A 34 -5.71 -25.75 32.13
C ARG A 34 -6.84 -25.00 31.43
N PHE A 35 -7.72 -25.72 30.73
CA PHE A 35 -8.85 -25.17 29.98
C PHE A 35 -10.21 -25.53 30.60
N ALA A 36 -10.23 -25.77 31.92
CA ALA A 36 -11.47 -25.99 32.64
C ALA A 36 -12.33 -24.71 32.73
N PHE A 37 -13.65 -24.85 32.54
CA PHE A 37 -14.61 -23.76 32.66
C PHE A 37 -15.84 -24.19 33.47
N SER A 38 -16.61 -23.21 33.95
CA SER A 38 -17.82 -23.44 34.73
C SER A 38 -19.03 -22.86 34.03
N VAL A 39 -20.10 -23.63 33.91
CA VAL A 39 -21.36 -23.17 33.34
C VAL A 39 -22.23 -22.62 34.48
N PRO A 40 -22.69 -21.36 34.41
CA PRO A 40 -23.58 -20.79 35.41
C PRO A 40 -24.92 -21.53 35.39
N THR A 41 -25.52 -21.70 36.57
CA THR A 41 -26.88 -22.22 36.68
C THR A 41 -27.87 -21.05 36.72
N ILE A 42 -29.09 -21.29 36.24
CA ILE A 42 -30.20 -20.33 36.35
C ILE A 42 -30.35 -19.94 37.83
N ASN A 43 -30.38 -18.63 38.10
CA ASN A 43 -30.51 -18.04 39.44
C ASN A 43 -29.50 -18.52 40.50
N ARG A 44 -28.41 -19.21 40.12
CA ARG A 44 -27.47 -19.85 41.06
C ARG A 44 -28.16 -20.88 41.99
N GLU A 45 -29.28 -21.47 41.56
CA GLU A 45 -30.06 -22.44 42.35
C GLU A 45 -29.33 -23.77 42.60
N ALA A 46 -28.22 -24.03 41.91
CA ALA A 46 -27.39 -25.22 42.09
C ALA A 46 -25.89 -24.88 41.90
N PRO A 47 -24.98 -25.74 42.38
CA PRO A 47 -23.55 -25.60 42.09
C PRO A 47 -23.27 -25.58 40.59
N ARG A 48 -22.28 -24.79 40.17
CA ARG A 48 -21.88 -24.72 38.76
C ARG A 48 -21.32 -26.06 38.30
N LYS A 49 -21.77 -26.53 37.14
CA LYS A 49 -21.15 -27.67 36.46
C LYS A 49 -19.79 -27.24 35.90
N ARG A 50 -18.77 -28.08 36.09
CA ARG A 50 -17.41 -27.85 35.59
C ARG A 50 -17.14 -28.78 34.42
N TYR A 51 -16.56 -28.22 33.37
CA TYR A 51 -16.17 -28.94 32.15
C TYR A 51 -14.73 -28.58 31.83
N HIS A 52 -14.12 -29.37 30.95
CA HIS A 52 -12.82 -29.09 30.36
C HIS A 52 -12.85 -29.52 28.90
N TRP A 53 -11.99 -28.91 28.09
CA TRP A 53 -11.91 -29.24 26.67
C TRP A 53 -11.12 -30.54 26.48
N GLN A 54 -11.66 -31.44 25.65
CA GLN A 54 -10.98 -32.66 25.19
C GLN A 54 -10.33 -32.47 23.81
N VAL A 55 -10.76 -31.44 23.10
CA VAL A 55 -10.36 -31.09 21.75
C VAL A 55 -9.93 -29.63 21.75
N LEU A 56 -9.32 -29.18 20.66
CA LEU A 56 -8.80 -27.83 20.56
C LEU A 56 -9.95 -26.79 20.64
N PRO A 57 -9.97 -25.92 21.66
CA PRO A 57 -11.06 -24.96 21.82
C PRO A 57 -10.94 -23.79 20.84
N GLN A 58 -12.07 -23.35 20.31
CA GLN A 58 -12.14 -22.15 19.48
C GLN A 58 -11.97 -20.89 20.34
N GLY A 59 -11.31 -19.87 19.78
CA GLY A 59 -11.09 -18.58 20.47
C GLY A 59 -9.84 -18.51 21.35
N LEU A 60 -9.12 -19.62 21.55
CA LEU A 60 -7.76 -19.52 22.10
C LEU A 60 -6.78 -19.03 21.04
N LYS A 61 -5.89 -18.13 21.46
CA LYS A 61 -4.85 -17.54 20.60
C LYS A 61 -3.96 -18.57 19.90
N VAL A 62 -3.73 -19.72 20.54
CA VAL A 62 -2.79 -20.76 20.05
C VAL A 62 -3.48 -21.79 19.15
N SER A 63 -4.81 -21.94 19.25
CA SER A 63 -5.55 -22.94 18.47
C SER A 63 -5.31 -22.83 16.96
N PRO A 64 -5.33 -21.65 16.32
CA PRO A 64 -5.05 -21.53 14.89
C PRO A 64 -3.68 -22.08 14.49
N VAL A 65 -2.65 -21.90 15.33
CA VAL A 65 -1.29 -22.38 15.06
C VAL A 65 -1.23 -23.90 15.14
N ILE A 66 -1.85 -24.49 16.16
CA ILE A 66 -1.90 -25.96 16.33
C ILE A 66 -2.67 -26.59 15.18
N CYS A 67 -3.83 -26.01 14.82
CA CYS A 67 -4.64 -26.47 13.69
C CYS A 67 -3.85 -26.43 12.38
N GLN A 68 -3.22 -25.28 12.07
CA GLN A 68 -2.42 -25.10 10.88
C GLN A 68 -1.28 -26.14 10.79
N TRP A 69 -0.56 -26.35 11.89
CA TRP A 69 0.56 -27.29 11.95
C TRP A 69 0.11 -28.75 11.84
N TYR A 70 -0.96 -29.12 12.54
CA TYR A 70 -1.46 -30.50 12.58
C TYR A 70 -1.94 -30.95 11.20
N VAL A 71 -2.83 -30.19 10.57
CA VAL A 71 -3.35 -30.52 9.23
C VAL A 71 -2.24 -30.43 8.17
N ALA A 72 -1.33 -29.46 8.26
CA ALA A 72 -0.17 -29.42 7.36
C ALA A 72 0.73 -30.66 7.49
N SER A 73 0.92 -31.17 8.71
CA SER A 73 1.68 -32.40 8.96
C SER A 73 0.99 -33.63 8.36
N LEU A 74 -0.35 -33.69 8.41
CA LEU A 74 -1.14 -34.76 7.78
C LEU A 74 -1.09 -34.71 6.25
N LEU A 75 -1.10 -33.52 5.66
CA LEU A 75 -1.04 -33.34 4.20
C LEU A 75 0.38 -33.43 3.64
N SER A 76 1.41 -33.36 4.47
CA SER A 76 2.82 -33.39 4.02
C SER A 76 3.17 -34.62 3.17
N PRO A 77 2.77 -35.86 3.52
CA PRO A 77 3.01 -37.02 2.66
C PRO A 77 2.29 -36.93 1.31
N VAL A 78 1.09 -36.34 1.26
CA VAL A 78 0.35 -36.13 0.01
C VAL A 78 1.08 -35.15 -0.88
N CYS A 79 1.56 -34.03 -0.33
CA CYS A 79 2.36 -33.06 -1.06
C CYS A 79 3.62 -33.70 -1.67
N VAL A 80 4.33 -34.55 -0.92
CA VAL A 80 5.52 -35.25 -1.42
C VAL A 80 5.17 -36.24 -2.53
N ALA A 81 4.06 -36.96 -2.41
CA ALA A 81 3.59 -37.90 -3.44
C ALA A 81 3.11 -37.21 -4.72
N THR A 82 2.82 -35.90 -4.68
CA THR A 82 2.12 -35.17 -5.74
C THR A 82 2.85 -33.91 -6.18
N GLU A 83 4.15 -34.03 -6.50
CA GLU A 83 5.07 -32.92 -6.86
C GLU A 83 4.56 -31.98 -7.97
N LYS A 84 3.61 -32.42 -8.80
CA LYS A 84 3.04 -31.62 -9.90
C LYS A 84 1.80 -30.80 -9.50
N ALA A 85 1.26 -31.01 -8.31
CA ALA A 85 0.07 -30.33 -7.81
C ALA A 85 0.43 -29.29 -6.75
N ILE A 86 -0.43 -28.30 -6.57
CA ILE A 86 -0.32 -27.29 -5.54
C ILE A 86 -1.43 -27.55 -4.53
N ILE A 87 -1.06 -27.72 -3.27
CA ILE A 87 -2.00 -27.85 -2.15
C ILE A 87 -1.81 -26.64 -1.25
N HIS A 88 -2.90 -25.92 -0.98
CA HIS A 88 -2.93 -24.79 -0.07
C HIS A 88 -3.90 -25.08 1.06
N HIS A 89 -3.37 -25.08 2.29
CA HIS A 89 -4.16 -25.27 3.48
C HIS A 89 -4.14 -23.98 4.30
N TYR A 90 -5.32 -23.49 4.66
CA TYR A 90 -5.50 -22.36 5.56
C TYR A 90 -6.69 -22.62 6.48
N MET A 91 -6.41 -22.89 7.75
CA MET A 91 -7.43 -23.21 8.76
C MET A 91 -8.33 -24.39 8.37
N ASP A 92 -9.57 -24.14 8.01
CA ASP A 92 -10.58 -25.12 7.59
C ASP A 92 -10.60 -25.32 6.06
N ASP A 93 -10.05 -24.38 5.29
CA ASP A 93 -10.02 -24.46 3.83
C ASP A 93 -8.78 -25.21 3.30
N VAL A 94 -8.99 -26.21 2.44
CA VAL A 94 -7.94 -26.85 1.63
C VAL A 94 -8.25 -26.68 0.15
N LEU A 95 -7.34 -26.05 -0.58
CA LEU A 95 -7.39 -25.90 -2.04
C LEU A 95 -6.37 -26.82 -2.70
N VAL A 96 -6.81 -27.60 -3.68
CA VAL A 96 -5.97 -28.45 -4.53
C VAL A 96 -6.01 -27.89 -5.95
N CYS A 97 -4.85 -27.70 -6.56
CA CYS A 97 -4.70 -27.19 -7.92
C CYS A 97 -3.77 -28.11 -8.72
N ALA A 98 -4.21 -28.54 -9.90
CA ALA A 98 -3.43 -29.47 -10.72
C ALA A 98 -3.53 -29.17 -12.22
N PRO A 99 -2.53 -29.58 -13.04
CA PRO A 99 -2.50 -29.30 -14.47
C PRO A 99 -3.67 -29.92 -15.25
N THR A 100 -4.13 -31.12 -14.86
CA THR A 100 -5.19 -31.88 -15.53
C THR A 100 -6.23 -32.39 -14.54
N ASP A 101 -7.39 -32.78 -15.06
CA ASP A 101 -8.51 -33.26 -14.24
C ASP A 101 -8.22 -34.63 -13.59
N ASP A 102 -7.52 -35.50 -14.30
CA ASP A 102 -7.09 -36.80 -13.77
C ASP A 102 -6.12 -36.65 -12.59
N VAL A 103 -5.16 -35.72 -12.72
CA VAL A 103 -4.22 -35.42 -11.64
C VAL A 103 -4.97 -34.75 -10.47
N LEU A 104 -5.88 -33.82 -10.76
CA LEU A 104 -6.70 -33.20 -9.71
C LEU A 104 -7.48 -34.26 -8.92
N SER A 105 -8.19 -35.15 -9.61
CA SER A 105 -9.01 -36.19 -8.99
C SER A 105 -8.16 -37.11 -8.11
N HIS A 106 -7.01 -37.56 -8.63
CA HIS A 106 -6.09 -38.40 -7.86
C HIS A 106 -5.57 -37.71 -6.59
N VAL A 107 -5.10 -36.46 -6.70
CA VAL A 107 -4.56 -35.69 -5.55
C VAL A 107 -5.67 -35.38 -4.55
N LEU A 108 -6.86 -35.05 -5.04
CA LEU A 108 -8.03 -34.77 -4.23
C LEU A 108 -8.42 -36.01 -3.41
N ASP A 109 -8.47 -37.19 -4.02
CA ASP A 109 -8.79 -38.44 -3.34
C ASP A 109 -7.75 -38.77 -2.25
N LEU A 110 -6.45 -38.57 -2.53
CA LEU A 110 -5.40 -38.72 -1.51
C LEU A 110 -5.55 -37.72 -0.36
N THR A 111 -5.89 -36.47 -0.67
CA THR A 111 -6.10 -35.40 0.31
C THR A 111 -7.30 -35.71 1.21
N ILE A 112 -8.43 -36.08 0.62
CA ILE A 112 -9.65 -36.47 1.32
C ILE A 112 -9.38 -37.69 2.21
N ASN A 113 -8.73 -38.72 1.67
CA ASN A 113 -8.42 -39.93 2.41
C ASN A 113 -7.52 -39.63 3.63
N ALA A 114 -6.46 -38.82 3.46
CA ALA A 114 -5.60 -38.41 4.56
C ALA A 114 -6.37 -37.68 5.68
N LEU A 115 -7.30 -36.80 5.34
CA LEU A 115 -8.14 -36.09 6.30
C LEU A 115 -9.13 -37.03 7.01
N VAL A 116 -9.83 -37.88 6.26
CA VAL A 116 -10.83 -38.81 6.80
C VAL A 116 -10.19 -39.87 7.70
N VAL A 117 -9.04 -40.44 7.31
CA VAL A 117 -8.29 -41.40 8.15
C VAL A 117 -7.82 -40.76 9.45
N ALA A 118 -7.51 -39.46 9.43
CA ALA A 118 -7.17 -38.70 10.63
C ALA A 118 -8.39 -38.29 11.49
N GLY A 119 -9.61 -38.66 11.07
CA GLY A 119 -10.84 -38.42 11.81
C GLY A 119 -11.54 -37.09 11.51
N PHE A 120 -11.15 -36.36 10.46
CA PHE A 120 -11.86 -35.16 10.04
C PHE A 120 -13.13 -35.48 9.26
N GLU A 121 -14.22 -34.79 9.58
CA GLU A 121 -15.40 -34.75 8.74
C GLU A 121 -15.26 -33.68 7.66
N LEU A 122 -15.57 -34.06 6.42
CA LEU A 122 -15.75 -33.09 5.34
C LEU A 122 -17.21 -32.70 5.27
N GLN A 123 -17.50 -31.45 4.94
CA GLN A 123 -18.87 -31.06 4.67
C GLN A 123 -19.26 -31.62 3.28
N GLU A 124 -19.91 -32.79 3.23
CA GLU A 124 -20.07 -33.66 2.04
C GLU A 124 -20.59 -32.92 0.77
N ASP A 125 -21.44 -31.91 0.94
CA ASP A 125 -22.00 -31.12 -0.17
C ASP A 125 -21.10 -29.97 -0.66
N THR A 126 -19.90 -29.79 -0.10
CA THR A 126 -19.10 -28.56 -0.26
C THR A 126 -17.79 -28.72 -1.00
N VAL A 127 -17.41 -29.92 -1.48
CA VAL A 127 -16.22 -30.04 -2.32
C VAL A 127 -16.48 -29.34 -3.65
N GLN A 128 -15.92 -28.15 -3.81
CA GLN A 128 -16.14 -27.31 -4.98
C GLN A 128 -15.22 -27.79 -6.11
N ARG A 129 -15.73 -28.59 -7.04
CA ARG A 129 -14.95 -29.10 -8.20
C ARG A 129 -15.06 -28.24 -9.46
N MET A 130 -16.03 -27.33 -9.49
CA MET A 130 -16.30 -26.48 -10.65
C MET A 130 -16.29 -25.00 -10.27
N PRO A 131 -15.88 -24.10 -11.19
CA PRO A 131 -15.94 -22.67 -10.95
C PRO A 131 -17.39 -22.15 -10.91
N PRO A 132 -17.66 -21.03 -10.21
CA PRO A 132 -16.71 -20.26 -9.41
C PRO A 132 -16.36 -20.96 -8.08
N TRP A 133 -15.06 -21.07 -7.77
CA TRP A 133 -14.60 -21.61 -6.49
C TRP A 133 -14.52 -20.49 -5.45
N ARG A 134 -15.17 -20.68 -4.31
CA ARG A 134 -15.08 -19.79 -3.15
C ARG A 134 -13.93 -20.24 -2.26
N TYR A 135 -12.99 -19.33 -2.02
CA TYR A 135 -11.82 -19.59 -1.17
C TYR A 135 -11.35 -18.27 -0.56
N LEU A 136 -11.22 -18.22 0.78
CA LEU A 136 -10.73 -17.05 1.52
C LEU A 136 -11.44 -15.72 1.16
N GLY A 137 -12.77 -15.76 0.97
CA GLY A 137 -13.55 -14.56 0.61
C GLY A 137 -13.38 -14.08 -0.84
N LEU A 138 -12.76 -14.88 -1.70
CA LEU A 138 -12.66 -14.65 -3.14
C LEU A 138 -13.51 -15.66 -3.91
N GLU A 139 -13.97 -15.28 -5.10
CA GLU A 139 -14.49 -16.19 -6.12
C GLU A 139 -13.45 -16.32 -7.24
N ILE A 140 -12.97 -17.54 -7.40
CA ILE A 140 -11.95 -17.92 -8.37
C ILE A 140 -12.68 -18.49 -9.58
N GLY A 141 -12.53 -17.85 -10.72
CA GLY A 141 -12.93 -18.37 -12.03
C GLY A 141 -11.81 -19.17 -12.70
N LYS A 142 -12.05 -19.57 -13.93
CA LYS A 142 -11.04 -20.29 -14.74
C LYS A 142 -9.76 -19.46 -14.95
N TRP A 143 -9.92 -18.16 -15.17
CA TRP A 143 -8.81 -17.23 -15.43
C TRP A 143 -8.82 -16.02 -14.50
N THR A 144 -9.96 -15.71 -13.91
CA THR A 144 -10.22 -14.45 -13.22
C THR A 144 -10.44 -14.69 -11.74
N ILE A 145 -10.19 -13.67 -10.93
CA ILE A 145 -10.44 -13.67 -9.49
C ILE A 145 -11.15 -12.37 -9.15
N VAL A 146 -12.27 -12.51 -8.46
CA VAL A 146 -13.07 -11.39 -7.95
C VAL A 146 -13.30 -11.56 -6.45
N PRO A 147 -13.36 -10.48 -5.67
CA PRO A 147 -13.83 -10.57 -4.29
C PRO A 147 -15.27 -11.06 -4.22
N GLN A 148 -15.59 -11.88 -3.22
CA GLN A 148 -16.98 -12.18 -2.91
C GLN A 148 -17.73 -10.89 -2.57
N LYS A 149 -19.03 -10.88 -2.86
CA LYS A 149 -19.88 -9.70 -2.66
C LYS A 149 -19.79 -9.24 -1.21
N LEU A 150 -19.28 -8.02 -1.02
CA LEU A 150 -19.24 -7.40 0.29
C LEU A 150 -20.61 -6.79 0.56
N GLU A 151 -21.28 -7.25 1.61
CA GLU A 151 -22.45 -6.57 2.14
C GLU A 151 -21.99 -5.30 2.86
N ILE A 152 -21.96 -4.19 2.12
CA ILE A 152 -21.74 -2.88 2.73
C ILE A 152 -22.94 -2.60 3.63
N ARG A 153 -22.72 -2.63 4.95
CA ARG A 153 -23.76 -2.34 5.93
C ARG A 153 -24.39 -0.98 5.62
N ALA A 154 -25.72 -0.95 5.49
CA ALA A 154 -26.47 0.25 5.19
C ALA A 154 -26.44 1.31 6.32
N LYS A 155 -25.96 0.95 7.51
CA LYS A 155 -25.92 1.83 8.69
C LYS A 155 -24.51 1.84 9.28
N ILE A 156 -23.75 2.86 8.93
CA ILE A 156 -22.49 3.22 9.59
C ILE A 156 -22.85 4.35 10.56
N GLN A 157 -22.75 4.08 11.86
CA GLN A 157 -23.21 5.01 12.90
C GLN A 157 -22.12 5.35 13.92
N THR A 158 -21.10 4.49 14.04
CA THR A 158 -20.04 4.63 15.04
C THR A 158 -18.67 4.54 14.40
N LEU A 159 -17.64 4.98 15.12
CA LEU A 159 -16.25 4.78 14.70
C LEU A 159 -15.93 3.28 14.50
N ALA A 160 -16.47 2.38 15.33
CA ALA A 160 -16.31 0.94 15.16
C ALA A 160 -16.80 0.44 13.79
N ASP A 161 -17.95 0.93 13.33
CA ASP A 161 -18.49 0.57 12.01
C ASP A 161 -17.56 1.05 10.88
N VAL A 162 -17.01 2.27 11.01
CA VAL A 162 -16.05 2.82 10.04
C VAL A 162 -14.78 1.97 10.01
N HIS A 163 -14.26 1.55 11.17
CA HIS A 163 -13.09 0.67 11.25
C HIS A 163 -13.34 -0.67 10.56
N GLN A 164 -14.50 -1.30 10.83
CA GLN A 164 -14.87 -2.57 10.21
C GLN A 164 -14.98 -2.44 8.68
N LEU A 165 -15.63 -1.39 8.19
CA LEU A 165 -15.74 -1.12 6.75
C LEU A 165 -14.35 -0.85 6.14
N CYS A 166 -13.52 -0.02 6.76
CA CYS A 166 -12.17 0.24 6.27
C CYS A 166 -11.33 -1.04 6.21
N GLY A 167 -11.46 -1.93 7.19
CA GLY A 167 -10.81 -3.23 7.20
C GLY A 167 -11.24 -4.10 6.00
N ALA A 168 -12.54 -4.23 5.78
CA ALA A 168 -13.09 -5.00 4.66
C ALA A 168 -12.70 -4.41 3.29
N LEU A 169 -12.71 -3.08 3.15
CA LEU A 169 -12.31 -2.41 1.91
C LEU A 169 -10.82 -2.51 1.66
N ASN A 170 -9.98 -2.36 2.69
CA ASN A 170 -8.53 -2.54 2.57
C ASN A 170 -8.18 -3.98 2.16
N TRP A 171 -8.95 -4.96 2.65
CA TRP A 171 -8.83 -6.34 2.23
C TRP A 171 -9.10 -6.50 0.73
N VAL A 172 -10.25 -6.06 0.22
CA VAL A 172 -10.60 -6.28 -1.21
C VAL A 172 -9.86 -5.36 -2.20
N ARG A 173 -9.26 -4.30 -1.68
CA ARG A 173 -8.58 -3.23 -2.43
C ARG A 173 -7.61 -3.71 -3.50
N PRO A 174 -6.71 -4.70 -3.24
CA PRO A 174 -5.69 -5.13 -4.20
C PRO A 174 -6.28 -5.82 -5.42
N TRP A 175 -7.51 -6.34 -5.34
CA TRP A 175 -8.19 -6.97 -6.47
C TRP A 175 -9.09 -5.99 -7.25
N LEU A 176 -9.62 -4.97 -6.57
CA LEU A 176 -10.52 -3.99 -7.19
C LEU A 176 -9.80 -2.77 -7.75
N GLY A 177 -8.54 -2.53 -7.42
CA GLY A 177 -7.85 -1.30 -7.86
C GLY A 177 -8.47 -0.02 -7.27
N LEU A 178 -9.04 -0.12 -6.07
CA LEU A 178 -9.62 1.02 -5.34
C LEU A 178 -8.49 1.94 -4.88
N THR A 179 -8.39 3.14 -5.44
CA THR A 179 -7.26 4.03 -5.16
C THR A 179 -7.39 4.71 -3.79
N THR A 180 -6.29 5.26 -3.28
CA THR A 180 -6.32 6.02 -2.01
C THR A 180 -7.17 7.28 -2.17
N GLN A 181 -7.23 7.83 -3.39
CA GLN A 181 -8.07 8.97 -3.72
C GLN A 181 -9.56 8.59 -3.65
N ASP A 182 -9.93 7.43 -4.20
CA ASP A 182 -11.31 6.94 -4.15
C ASP A 182 -11.79 6.76 -2.71
N LEU A 183 -10.94 6.24 -1.84
CA LEU A 183 -11.29 5.98 -0.44
C LEU A 183 -11.04 7.17 0.51
N ALA A 184 -10.49 8.28 0.02
CA ALA A 184 -10.14 9.43 0.86
C ALA A 184 -11.32 10.01 1.66
N PRO A 185 -12.53 10.18 1.09
CA PRO A 185 -13.69 10.63 1.86
C PRO A 185 -14.03 9.70 3.03
N LEU A 186 -13.93 8.39 2.81
CA LEU A 186 -14.18 7.40 3.87
C LEU A 186 -13.13 7.49 4.98
N PHE A 187 -11.85 7.65 4.63
CA PHE A 187 -10.79 7.78 5.62
C PHE A 187 -10.91 9.04 6.48
N ASN A 188 -11.55 10.10 5.96
CA ASN A 188 -11.83 11.29 6.77
C ASN A 188 -12.79 11.01 7.93
N LEU A 189 -13.66 10.00 7.83
CA LEU A 189 -14.53 9.58 8.95
C LEU A 189 -13.74 8.94 10.11
N LEU A 190 -12.48 8.56 9.92
CA LEU A 190 -11.63 8.08 11.01
C LEU A 190 -11.13 9.22 11.92
N LYS A 191 -11.19 10.49 11.45
CA LYS A 191 -10.84 11.66 12.27
C LYS A 191 -11.94 11.93 13.31
N GLY A 192 -11.60 12.60 14.41
CA GLY A 192 -12.54 12.99 15.47
C GLY A 192 -12.30 12.23 16.79
N GLY A 193 -13.36 12.08 17.59
CA GLY A 193 -13.28 11.41 18.90
C GLY A 193 -12.80 9.96 18.77
N GLU A 194 -11.90 9.55 19.68
CA GLU A 194 -11.15 8.28 19.60
C GLU A 194 -11.95 7.06 20.10
N GLU A 195 -13.04 7.28 20.84
CA GLU A 195 -13.87 6.19 21.34
C GLU A 195 -14.57 5.43 20.21
N LEU A 196 -14.58 4.10 20.27
CA LEU A 196 -15.23 3.25 19.26
C LEU A 196 -16.74 3.53 19.12
N SER A 197 -17.38 3.99 20.21
CA SER A 197 -18.78 4.43 20.27
C SER A 197 -19.01 5.84 19.72
N SER A 198 -17.96 6.58 19.38
CA SER A 198 -18.07 7.96 18.90
C SER A 198 -18.92 7.99 17.62
N PRO A 199 -19.98 8.83 17.58
CA PRO A 199 -20.90 8.85 16.46
C PRO A 199 -20.22 9.32 15.17
N ARG A 200 -20.63 8.73 14.04
CA ARG A 200 -20.18 9.08 12.69
C ARG A 200 -21.37 9.19 11.76
N GLU A 201 -21.35 10.19 10.90
CA GLU A 201 -22.39 10.43 9.90
C GLU A 201 -21.83 10.24 8.50
N LEU A 202 -22.60 9.58 7.64
CA LEU A 202 -22.24 9.39 6.24
C LEU A 202 -22.49 10.67 5.45
N THR A 203 -21.41 11.31 5.02
CA THR A 203 -21.48 12.43 4.09
C THR A 203 -21.89 11.97 2.69
N PRO A 204 -22.43 12.85 1.84
CA PRO A 204 -22.77 12.51 0.45
C PRO A 204 -21.59 11.89 -0.32
N GLU A 205 -20.38 12.43 -0.12
CA GLU A 205 -19.16 11.94 -0.79
C GLU A 205 -18.84 10.50 -0.38
N VAL A 206 -19.07 10.13 0.89
CA VAL A 206 -18.85 8.75 1.33
C VAL A 206 -19.87 7.80 0.70
N LYS A 207 -21.12 8.22 0.53
CA LYS A 207 -22.14 7.40 -0.15
C LYS A 207 -21.75 7.14 -1.61
N GLU A 208 -21.29 8.15 -2.34
CA GLU A 208 -20.78 8.00 -3.70
C GLU A 208 -19.60 7.03 -3.77
N VAL A 209 -18.69 7.08 -2.79
CA VAL A 209 -17.56 6.12 -2.69
C VAL A 209 -18.06 4.69 -2.51
N LEU A 210 -19.07 4.46 -1.66
CA LEU A 210 -19.64 3.13 -1.44
C LEU A 210 -20.34 2.59 -2.70
N GLU A 211 -21.08 3.43 -3.41
CA GLU A 211 -21.68 3.08 -4.71
C GLU A 211 -20.61 2.73 -5.74
N LYS A 212 -19.53 3.52 -5.81
CA LYS A 212 -18.39 3.25 -6.67
C LYS A 212 -17.72 1.93 -6.32
N VAL A 213 -17.50 1.64 -5.03
CA VAL A 213 -16.97 0.34 -4.58
C VAL A 213 -17.86 -0.77 -5.09
N GLN A 214 -19.17 -0.69 -4.88
CA GLN A 214 -20.11 -1.73 -5.29
C GLN A 214 -20.13 -1.93 -6.81
N HIS A 215 -20.01 -0.85 -7.59
CA HIS A 215 -19.85 -0.91 -9.04
C HIS A 215 -18.51 -1.54 -9.46
N LEU A 216 -17.41 -1.24 -8.79
CA LEU A 216 -16.12 -1.85 -9.09
C LEU A 216 -16.07 -3.34 -8.73
N MET A 217 -16.78 -3.75 -7.67
CA MET A 217 -16.92 -5.16 -7.32
C MET A 217 -17.62 -6.00 -8.40
N SER A 218 -18.50 -5.40 -9.20
CA SER A 218 -19.19 -6.10 -10.29
C SER A 218 -18.49 -6.00 -11.65
N THR A 219 -17.56 -5.06 -11.82
CA THR A 219 -16.95 -4.76 -13.12
C THR A 219 -15.46 -5.07 -13.21
N ARG A 220 -14.74 -5.10 -12.08
CA ARG A 220 -13.29 -5.36 -12.06
C ARG A 220 -12.97 -6.77 -11.63
N GLN A 221 -11.89 -7.27 -12.21
CA GLN A 221 -11.34 -8.57 -11.91
C GLN A 221 -9.82 -8.52 -11.96
N THR A 222 -9.20 -9.41 -11.23
CA THR A 222 -7.79 -9.78 -11.39
C THR A 222 -7.70 -11.13 -12.08
N HIS A 223 -6.47 -11.56 -12.35
CA HIS A 223 -6.20 -12.76 -13.10
C HIS A 223 -5.32 -13.69 -12.28
N ARG A 224 -5.55 -14.98 -12.50
CA ARG A 224 -4.59 -16.03 -12.20
C ARG A 224 -3.31 -15.81 -13.00
N CYS A 225 -2.17 -16.22 -12.49
CA CYS A 225 -0.89 -16.02 -13.18
C CYS A 225 -0.73 -17.01 -14.33
N ASP A 226 0.01 -16.60 -15.35
CA ASP A 226 0.56 -17.48 -16.36
C ASP A 226 2.00 -17.81 -15.99
N PRO A 227 2.35 -19.06 -15.63
CA PRO A 227 3.70 -19.41 -15.17
C PRO A 227 4.81 -19.12 -16.18
N ASP A 228 4.47 -19.05 -17.48
CA ASP A 228 5.44 -18.85 -18.56
C ASP A 228 5.71 -17.35 -18.82
N LEU A 229 4.98 -16.44 -18.15
CA LEU A 229 5.12 -15.01 -18.33
C LEU A 229 5.82 -14.34 -17.15
N PRO A 230 6.75 -13.40 -17.43
CA PRO A 230 7.38 -12.63 -16.36
C PRO A 230 6.41 -11.60 -15.77
N PHE A 231 6.63 -11.27 -14.50
CA PHE A 231 5.92 -10.18 -13.83
C PHE A 231 6.52 -8.81 -14.16
N LYS A 232 5.63 -7.84 -14.33
CA LYS A 232 5.95 -6.43 -14.60
C LYS A 232 5.23 -5.56 -13.60
N PHE A 233 5.77 -4.36 -13.38
CA PHE A 233 5.18 -3.38 -12.49
C PHE A 233 5.06 -2.02 -13.20
N ILE A 234 3.94 -1.33 -13.04
CA ILE A 234 3.75 0.02 -13.56
C ILE A 234 3.20 0.96 -12.50
N ILE A 235 3.73 2.19 -12.46
CA ILE A 235 3.28 3.26 -11.57
C ILE A 235 2.32 4.18 -12.30
N MET A 236 1.21 4.52 -11.65
CA MET A 236 0.12 5.32 -12.20
C MET A 236 -0.53 6.22 -11.15
N GLY A 237 -1.60 6.91 -11.56
CA GLY A 237 -2.40 7.82 -10.74
C GLY A 237 -1.98 9.26 -10.89
N LYS A 238 -2.28 10.07 -9.88
CA LYS A 238 -1.91 11.49 -9.79
C LYS A 238 -1.29 11.76 -8.45
N LEU A 239 -0.40 12.74 -8.37
CA LEU A 239 0.08 13.19 -7.08
C LEU A 239 -1.08 13.79 -6.26
N PRO A 240 -1.21 13.42 -4.98
CA PRO A 240 -0.33 12.56 -4.20
C PRO A 240 -0.82 11.11 -4.04
N HIS A 241 -1.82 10.69 -4.81
CA HIS A 241 -2.45 9.37 -4.73
C HIS A 241 -1.89 8.41 -5.80
N LEU A 242 -0.56 8.30 -5.84
CA LEU A 242 0.08 7.31 -6.70
C LEU A 242 -0.26 5.89 -6.25
N HIS A 243 -0.36 5.01 -7.24
CA HIS A 243 -0.57 3.58 -7.07
C HIS A 243 0.15 2.84 -8.18
N GLY A 244 0.21 1.52 -8.10
CA GLY A 244 0.81 0.71 -9.14
C GLY A 244 0.08 -0.60 -9.36
N VAL A 245 0.45 -1.28 -10.44
CA VAL A 245 -0.15 -2.54 -10.85
C VAL A 245 0.97 -3.55 -11.09
N ILE A 246 0.88 -4.70 -10.44
CA ILE A 246 1.63 -5.90 -10.79
C ILE A 246 0.83 -6.63 -11.87
N PHE A 247 1.48 -6.93 -13.00
CA PHE A 247 0.81 -7.55 -14.14
C PHE A 247 1.73 -8.49 -14.92
N GLN A 248 1.13 -9.35 -15.74
CA GLN A 248 1.81 -10.08 -16.80
C GLN A 248 1.24 -9.63 -18.16
N TRP A 249 2.03 -9.79 -19.21
CA TRP A 249 1.68 -9.31 -20.54
C TRP A 249 1.86 -10.41 -21.59
N ARG A 250 0.77 -10.77 -22.28
CA ARG A 250 0.79 -11.76 -23.36
C ARG A 250 1.28 -11.14 -24.67
N ASN A 251 2.40 -11.65 -25.18
CA ASN A 251 2.99 -11.14 -26.43
C ASN A 251 2.33 -11.73 -27.69
N ASN A 252 1.77 -12.94 -27.62
CA ASN A 252 1.26 -13.69 -28.78
C ASN A 252 -0.26 -13.88 -28.74
N ILE A 253 -1.03 -12.82 -29.00
CA ILE A 253 -2.46 -12.97 -29.28
C ILE A 253 -2.60 -13.36 -30.76
N LYS A 254 -2.81 -14.64 -31.04
CA LYS A 254 -3.20 -15.07 -32.40
C LYS A 254 -4.52 -14.38 -32.75
N LYS A 255 -4.52 -13.58 -33.82
CA LYS A 255 -5.65 -12.73 -34.25
C LYS A 255 -6.94 -13.50 -34.61
N ASP A 256 -6.89 -14.83 -34.63
CA ASP A 256 -7.93 -15.67 -35.23
C ASP A 256 -8.99 -16.19 -34.23
N GLN A 257 -8.88 -15.91 -32.93
CA GLN A 257 -9.89 -16.27 -31.92
C GLN A 257 -10.27 -15.06 -31.04
N GLY A 258 -10.75 -13.99 -31.67
CA GLY A 258 -11.16 -12.79 -30.93
C GLY A 258 -9.98 -12.05 -30.29
N ARG A 259 -10.16 -10.75 -30.01
CA ARG A 259 -9.16 -9.97 -29.27
C ARG A 259 -9.26 -10.32 -27.79
N GLU A 260 -8.53 -11.35 -27.35
CA GLU A 260 -8.25 -11.50 -25.91
C GLU A 260 -7.41 -10.32 -25.41
N ASP A 261 -7.71 -9.82 -24.21
CA ASP A 261 -6.94 -8.75 -23.57
C ASP A 261 -5.52 -9.28 -23.23
N PRO A 262 -4.43 -8.64 -23.72
CA PRO A 262 -3.06 -9.07 -23.40
C PRO A 262 -2.69 -8.89 -21.93
N LEU A 263 -3.44 -8.06 -21.20
CA LEU A 263 -3.10 -7.67 -19.85
C LEU A 263 -3.69 -8.63 -18.82
N LEU A 264 -2.81 -9.26 -18.04
CA LEU A 264 -3.18 -10.03 -16.86
C LEU A 264 -2.84 -9.22 -15.60
N ILE A 265 -3.83 -8.55 -15.03
CA ILE A 265 -3.68 -7.85 -13.75
C ILE A 265 -3.58 -8.87 -12.62
N ILE A 266 -2.48 -8.86 -11.88
CA ILE A 266 -2.24 -9.77 -10.76
C ILE A 266 -2.68 -9.12 -9.44
N GLU A 267 -2.16 -7.92 -9.15
CA GLU A 267 -2.46 -7.24 -7.89
C GLU A 267 -2.21 -5.72 -8.02
N TRP A 268 -3.07 -4.91 -7.41
CA TRP A 268 -2.88 -3.47 -7.29
C TRP A 268 -2.12 -3.12 -6.00
N VAL A 269 -1.14 -2.24 -6.11
CA VAL A 269 -0.25 -1.81 -5.01
C VAL A 269 -0.48 -0.34 -4.71
N PHE A 270 -0.56 0.01 -3.42
CA PHE A 270 -0.93 1.37 -3.02
C PHE A 270 0.02 1.98 -1.99
N LEU A 271 0.12 3.31 -2.03
CA LEU A 271 0.70 4.08 -0.93
C LEU A 271 -0.25 4.14 0.26
N SER A 272 0.34 4.27 1.45
CA SER A 272 -0.41 4.46 2.69
C SER A 272 -1.19 5.78 2.63
N HIS A 273 -2.40 5.80 3.18
CA HIS A 273 -3.19 7.03 3.24
C HIS A 273 -2.51 8.07 4.14
N GLN A 274 -2.08 7.65 5.32
CA GLN A 274 -1.24 8.45 6.21
C GLN A 274 0.22 8.34 5.79
N ARG A 275 0.87 9.49 5.56
CA ARG A 275 2.29 9.54 5.22
C ARG A 275 3.11 9.62 6.50
N SER A 276 4.30 9.01 6.46
CA SER A 276 5.26 9.09 7.56
C SER A 276 5.99 10.43 7.61
N LYS A 277 6.08 11.15 6.48
CA LYS A 277 6.74 12.45 6.37
C LYS A 277 5.73 13.55 6.03
N ARG A 278 5.83 14.69 6.74
CA ARG A 278 5.05 15.91 6.46
C ARG A 278 5.31 16.50 5.08
N MET A 279 6.55 16.42 4.62
CA MET A 279 7.00 16.80 3.28
C MET A 279 7.59 15.58 2.59
N THR A 280 6.97 15.17 1.49
CA THR A 280 7.40 14.01 0.70
C THR A 280 7.62 14.44 -0.75
N HIS A 281 8.75 14.09 -1.34
CA HIS A 281 8.99 14.34 -2.76
C HIS A 281 8.31 13.26 -3.62
N PRO A 282 7.88 13.58 -4.84
CA PRO A 282 7.32 12.60 -5.78
C PRO A 282 8.23 11.38 -5.99
N GLN A 283 9.55 11.60 -6.02
CA GLN A 283 10.56 10.54 -6.17
C GLN A 283 10.56 9.57 -4.98
N GLU A 284 10.38 10.08 -3.75
CA GLU A 284 10.27 9.24 -2.54
C GLU A 284 8.99 8.37 -2.59
N MET A 285 7.90 8.90 -3.14
CA MET A 285 6.64 8.15 -3.30
C MET A 285 6.74 7.05 -4.35
N VAL A 286 7.40 7.35 -5.48
CA VAL A 286 7.75 6.37 -6.51
C VAL A 286 8.63 5.26 -5.91
N ALA A 287 9.68 5.64 -5.18
CA ALA A 287 10.57 4.69 -4.50
C ALA A 287 9.82 3.81 -3.49
N GLU A 288 8.91 4.38 -2.68
CA GLU A 288 8.10 3.62 -1.73
C GLU A 288 7.20 2.60 -2.45
N LEU A 289 6.55 2.99 -3.55
CA LEU A 289 5.74 2.07 -4.36
C LEU A 289 6.57 0.94 -4.95
N VAL A 290 7.72 1.26 -5.54
CA VAL A 290 8.64 0.24 -6.08
C VAL A 290 9.04 -0.74 -4.99
N ARG A 291 9.44 -0.25 -3.81
CA ARG A 291 9.84 -1.10 -2.70
C ARG A 291 8.69 -2.01 -2.24
N LYS A 292 7.47 -1.46 -2.07
CA LYS A 292 6.29 -2.26 -1.69
C LYS A 292 5.98 -3.33 -2.73
N ALA A 293 6.01 -2.97 -4.01
CA ALA A 293 5.74 -3.91 -5.10
C ALA A 293 6.79 -5.03 -5.18
N ARG A 294 8.08 -4.69 -5.03
CA ARG A 294 9.18 -5.66 -5.05
C ARG A 294 9.13 -6.64 -3.88
N VAL A 295 8.87 -6.13 -2.67
CA VAL A 295 8.65 -6.99 -1.50
C VAL A 295 7.46 -7.92 -1.76
N ARG A 296 6.35 -7.37 -2.25
CA ARG A 296 5.14 -8.13 -2.51
C ARG A 296 5.34 -9.23 -3.55
N ILE A 297 5.99 -8.96 -4.68
CA ILE A 297 6.19 -9.99 -5.71
C ILE A 297 7.15 -11.09 -5.26
N ARG A 298 8.15 -10.76 -4.43
CA ARG A 298 9.05 -11.76 -3.82
C ARG A 298 8.31 -12.68 -2.85
N GLU A 299 7.39 -12.14 -2.05
CA GLU A 299 6.52 -12.94 -1.19
C GLU A 299 5.57 -13.84 -1.99
N LEU A 300 5.07 -13.36 -3.12
CA LEU A 300 4.09 -14.07 -3.95
C LEU A 300 4.71 -15.15 -4.83
N ALA A 301 5.82 -14.85 -5.49
CA ALA A 301 6.37 -15.66 -6.58
C ALA A 301 7.85 -16.01 -6.40
N GLY A 302 8.50 -15.59 -5.32
CA GLY A 302 9.92 -15.86 -5.07
C GLY A 302 10.88 -15.22 -6.09
N CYS A 303 10.41 -14.28 -6.91
CA CYS A 303 11.17 -13.60 -7.96
C CYS A 303 11.02 -12.08 -7.88
N ASP A 304 11.75 -11.36 -8.74
CA ASP A 304 11.63 -9.91 -8.93
C ASP A 304 11.03 -9.61 -10.32
N PHE A 305 10.67 -8.35 -10.58
CA PHE A 305 10.06 -7.96 -11.86
C PHE A 305 11.06 -8.06 -13.03
N GLU A 306 10.59 -8.48 -14.20
CA GLU A 306 11.36 -8.32 -15.45
C GLU A 306 11.48 -6.85 -15.82
N CYS A 307 10.40 -6.08 -15.62
CA CYS A 307 10.37 -4.67 -15.99
C CYS A 307 9.55 -3.83 -15.02
N ILE A 308 10.10 -2.68 -14.61
CA ILE A 308 9.43 -1.64 -13.84
C ILE A 308 9.23 -0.41 -14.73
N HIS A 309 7.98 -0.02 -14.93
CA HIS A 309 7.57 1.15 -15.70
C HIS A 309 7.41 2.36 -14.78
N ILE A 310 8.32 3.34 -14.90
CA ILE A 310 8.32 4.60 -14.16
C ILE A 310 8.04 5.74 -15.15
N PRO A 311 6.84 6.33 -15.14
CA PRO A 311 6.54 7.45 -16.03
C PRO A 311 7.36 8.70 -15.67
N ILE A 312 8.20 9.18 -16.59
CA ILE A 312 9.07 10.34 -16.40
C ILE A 312 8.76 11.42 -17.44
N GLY A 313 8.78 12.68 -17.02
CA GLY A 313 8.45 13.85 -17.86
C GLY A 313 9.59 14.35 -18.70
N LEU A 314 9.34 14.49 -20.00
CA LEU A 314 10.32 14.91 -20.99
C LEU A 314 10.21 16.42 -21.25
N ARG A 315 11.33 17.15 -21.26
CA ARG A 315 11.36 18.55 -21.76
C ARG A 315 11.63 18.65 -23.26
N SER A 316 12.21 17.62 -23.89
CA SER A 316 12.77 17.72 -25.25
C SER A 316 12.60 16.46 -26.12
N GLY A 317 11.64 15.60 -25.79
CA GLY A 317 11.24 14.48 -26.67
C GLY A 317 12.16 13.25 -26.70
N GLN A 318 13.41 13.32 -26.22
CA GLN A 318 14.29 12.15 -26.10
C GLN A 318 15.06 12.14 -24.78
N ILE A 319 14.81 11.12 -23.95
CA ILE A 319 15.74 10.67 -22.92
C ILE A 319 16.65 9.63 -23.58
N THR A 320 17.97 9.82 -23.48
CA THR A 320 18.90 8.73 -23.71
C THR A 320 18.94 7.85 -22.47
N LYS A 321 19.22 6.55 -22.62
CA LYS A 321 19.40 5.62 -21.49
C LYS A 321 20.34 6.19 -20.41
N ALA A 322 21.39 6.89 -20.83
CA ALA A 322 22.36 7.56 -19.95
C ALA A 322 21.75 8.65 -19.06
N MET A 323 20.75 9.40 -19.54
CA MET A 323 20.05 10.39 -18.71
C MET A 323 19.24 9.70 -17.62
N LEU A 324 18.51 8.63 -17.96
CA LEU A 324 17.76 7.85 -16.97
C LEU A 324 18.70 7.23 -15.92
N GLU A 325 19.81 6.65 -16.34
CA GLU A 325 20.82 6.06 -15.45
C GLU A 325 21.41 7.13 -14.51
N HIS A 326 21.79 8.30 -15.03
CA HIS A 326 22.27 9.41 -14.20
C HIS A 326 21.21 9.88 -13.18
N LEU A 327 19.95 9.95 -13.59
CA LEU A 327 18.85 10.35 -12.71
C LEU A 327 18.60 9.34 -11.58
N LEU A 328 18.74 8.04 -11.87
CA LEU A 328 18.71 6.99 -10.85
C LEU A 328 19.94 7.06 -9.93
N GLN A 329 21.11 7.46 -10.45
CA GLN A 329 22.34 7.63 -9.67
C GLN A 329 22.35 8.86 -8.75
N GLU A 330 21.53 9.87 -9.01
CA GLU A 330 21.45 11.06 -8.15
C GLU A 330 20.31 10.97 -7.13
N ASN A 331 19.44 9.97 -7.23
CA ASN A 331 18.29 9.79 -6.35
C ASN A 331 18.46 8.65 -5.35
N GLU A 332 18.90 8.99 -4.14
CA GLU A 332 19.13 8.04 -3.04
C GLU A 332 17.90 7.15 -2.74
N ALA A 333 16.69 7.72 -2.72
CA ALA A 333 15.48 6.95 -2.42
C ALA A 333 15.21 5.86 -3.48
N LEU A 334 15.37 6.19 -4.76
CA LEU A 334 15.22 5.26 -5.87
C LEU A 334 16.35 4.23 -5.90
N GLN A 335 17.58 4.61 -5.55
CA GLN A 335 18.69 3.67 -5.40
C GLN A 335 18.36 2.59 -4.37
N PHE A 336 17.93 3.00 -3.17
CA PHE A 336 17.52 2.03 -2.15
C PHE A 336 16.35 1.17 -2.59
N ALA A 337 15.37 1.76 -3.29
CA ALA A 337 14.22 1.00 -3.79
C ALA A 337 14.58 0.02 -4.91
N LEU A 338 15.65 0.28 -5.66
CA LEU A 338 16.14 -0.51 -6.79
C LEU A 338 17.41 -1.29 -6.47
N ASP A 339 17.82 -1.30 -5.19
CA ASP A 339 18.99 -2.07 -4.77
C ASP A 339 18.81 -3.55 -5.15
N SER A 340 19.89 -4.16 -5.62
CA SER A 340 19.91 -5.51 -6.16
C SER A 340 18.93 -5.80 -7.32
N PHE A 341 18.29 -4.79 -7.92
CA PHE A 341 17.35 -4.99 -9.03
C PHE A 341 18.10 -5.24 -10.33
N THR A 342 17.84 -6.37 -10.97
CA THR A 342 18.50 -6.77 -12.23
C THR A 342 17.60 -6.65 -13.45
N GLY A 343 16.31 -6.34 -13.25
CA GLY A 343 15.35 -6.17 -14.34
C GLY A 343 15.49 -4.84 -15.08
N GLN A 344 14.67 -4.64 -16.09
CA GLN A 344 14.66 -3.43 -16.89
C GLN A 344 13.86 -2.32 -16.19
N ILE A 345 14.34 -1.08 -16.29
CA ILE A 345 13.55 0.12 -15.97
C ILE A 345 13.13 0.77 -17.28
N SER A 346 11.84 0.96 -17.46
CA SER A 346 11.26 1.55 -18.66
C SER A 346 10.51 2.84 -18.33
N ILE A 347 10.67 3.85 -19.18
CA ILE A 347 9.88 5.09 -19.12
C ILE A 347 8.62 5.01 -20.00
N HIS A 348 8.55 3.99 -20.86
CA HIS A 348 7.44 3.80 -21.80
C HIS A 348 6.34 3.00 -21.14
N ARG A 349 5.09 3.46 -21.29
CA ARG A 349 3.92 2.71 -20.83
C ARG A 349 3.55 1.62 -21.83
N PRO A 350 3.12 0.43 -21.37
CA PRO A 350 2.49 -0.54 -22.25
C PRO A 350 1.23 0.04 -22.90
N ALA A 351 0.97 -0.33 -24.15
CA ALA A 351 -0.16 0.19 -24.94
C ALA A 351 -1.49 -0.48 -24.51
N HIS A 352 -1.99 -0.14 -23.33
CA HIS A 352 -3.29 -0.61 -22.83
C HIS A 352 -4.20 0.55 -22.40
N LYS A 353 -5.52 0.40 -22.56
CA LYS A 353 -6.48 1.45 -22.19
C LYS A 353 -6.38 1.79 -20.70
N ILE A 354 -6.26 0.78 -19.83
CA ILE A 354 -6.20 0.99 -18.38
C ILE A 354 -5.00 1.83 -17.93
N PHE A 355 -3.90 1.78 -18.69
CA PHE A 355 -2.68 2.52 -18.38
C PHE A 355 -2.67 3.94 -18.96
N ASN A 356 -3.68 4.28 -19.78
CA ASN A 356 -3.78 5.54 -20.52
C ASN A 356 -5.06 6.34 -20.21
N GLN A 357 -5.91 5.87 -19.29
CA GLN A 357 -7.22 6.47 -18.99
C GLN A 357 -7.16 7.70 -18.07
N ASP A 358 -6.11 7.86 -17.25
CA ASP A 358 -5.97 8.94 -16.27
C ASP A 358 -5.01 10.06 -16.73
N VAL A 359 -5.08 11.24 -16.08
CA VAL A 359 -4.03 12.27 -16.23
C VAL A 359 -2.71 11.64 -15.84
N ASN A 360 -1.85 11.45 -16.83
CA ASN A 360 -0.62 10.69 -16.72
C ASN A 360 0.31 11.32 -15.68
N PHE A 361 0.43 10.69 -14.50
CA PHE A 361 1.54 11.00 -13.60
C PHE A 361 2.82 10.92 -14.40
N THR A 362 3.65 11.93 -14.21
CA THR A 362 4.84 12.13 -14.97
C THR A 362 5.83 12.71 -13.98
N LEU A 363 6.83 11.92 -13.60
CA LEU A 363 7.82 12.35 -12.64
C LEU A 363 8.64 13.47 -13.25
N ASN A 364 8.51 14.68 -12.71
CA ASN A 364 9.35 15.81 -13.09
C ASN A 364 10.70 15.68 -12.39
N LEU A 365 11.77 15.91 -13.14
CA LEU A 365 13.15 15.75 -12.68
C LEU A 365 13.92 17.07 -12.69
N LYS A 366 13.20 18.20 -12.76
CA LYS A 366 13.78 19.53 -12.61
C LYS A 366 14.33 19.67 -11.18
N ASP A 367 15.65 19.62 -11.01
CA ASP A 367 16.30 20.20 -9.83
C ASP A 367 16.61 21.67 -10.15
N VAL A 368 15.94 22.59 -9.46
CA VAL A 368 16.19 24.04 -9.60
C VAL A 368 17.34 24.47 -8.68
N ARG A 369 17.91 23.56 -7.88
CA ARG A 369 18.94 23.91 -6.90
C ARG A 369 20.34 23.74 -7.49
N SER A 370 21.16 24.77 -7.31
CA SER A 370 22.60 24.68 -7.55
C SER A 370 23.30 24.11 -6.31
N ARG A 371 24.18 23.12 -6.51
CA ARG A 371 25.09 22.58 -5.49
C ARG A 371 26.23 23.54 -5.12
N LYS A 372 26.41 24.61 -5.91
CA LYS A 372 27.43 25.63 -5.70
C LYS A 372 26.77 27.00 -5.53
N PRO A 373 27.34 27.89 -4.71
CA PRO A 373 26.88 29.27 -4.64
C PRO A 373 26.83 29.90 -6.03
N LEU A 374 25.77 30.67 -6.29
CA LEU A 374 25.63 31.47 -7.51
C LEU A 374 26.36 32.81 -7.33
N GLU A 375 26.81 33.38 -8.44
CA GLU A 375 27.21 34.80 -8.53
C GLU A 375 25.96 35.69 -8.46
N ALA A 376 25.31 35.71 -7.30
CA ALA A 376 24.04 36.38 -7.06
C ALA A 376 23.95 36.93 -5.62
N LEU A 377 22.88 37.67 -5.34
CA LEU A 377 22.59 38.20 -4.00
C LEU A 377 22.59 37.07 -2.96
N THR A 378 23.18 37.30 -1.80
CA THR A 378 23.12 36.35 -0.68
C THR A 378 22.22 36.89 0.42
N VAL A 379 21.24 36.07 0.82
CA VAL A 379 20.23 36.38 1.83
C VAL A 379 20.41 35.43 3.01
N PHE A 380 20.52 36.00 4.20
CA PHE A 380 20.59 35.27 5.47
C PHE A 380 19.25 35.39 6.17
N THR A 381 18.71 34.27 6.65
CA THR A 381 17.47 34.24 7.42
C THR A 381 17.74 33.73 8.82
N GLU A 382 17.12 34.36 9.82
CA GLU A 382 17.24 33.97 11.23
C GLU A 382 15.88 34.14 11.93
N ALA A 383 15.68 33.41 13.02
CA ALA A 383 14.49 33.57 13.85
C ALA A 383 14.83 33.62 15.34
N SER A 384 14.06 34.40 16.09
CA SER A 384 14.14 34.45 17.54
C SER A 384 12.85 33.92 18.16
N GLY A 385 12.95 32.78 18.82
CA GLY A 385 11.84 32.18 19.57
C GLY A 385 11.38 32.99 20.78
N ARG A 386 12.26 33.80 21.37
CA ARG A 386 11.94 34.63 22.56
C ARG A 386 11.22 35.93 22.20
N SER A 387 11.52 36.49 21.02
CA SER A 387 10.94 37.75 20.59
C SER A 387 9.91 37.60 19.48
N HIS A 388 9.58 36.36 19.07
CA HIS A 388 8.69 36.06 17.95
C HIS A 388 9.06 36.83 16.67
N LYS A 389 10.37 37.06 16.44
CA LYS A 389 10.86 37.84 15.30
C LYS A 389 11.43 36.93 14.25
N SER A 390 11.05 37.23 13.02
CA SER A 390 11.52 36.63 11.79
C SER A 390 12.38 37.66 11.08
N VAL A 391 13.65 37.35 10.82
CA VAL A 391 14.62 38.32 10.31
C VAL A 391 15.20 37.81 9.00
N MET A 392 15.29 38.69 8.00
CA MET A 392 16.13 38.46 6.83
C MET A 392 17.08 39.64 6.62
N THR A 393 18.33 39.34 6.27
CA THR A 393 19.36 40.34 5.99
C THR A 393 20.08 40.02 4.69
N TRP A 394 20.44 41.06 3.95
CA TRP A 394 21.19 40.94 2.70
C TRP A 394 22.07 42.17 2.51
N LYS A 395 23.09 42.03 1.66
CA LYS A 395 23.93 43.14 1.23
C LYS A 395 23.40 43.69 -0.08
N ASP A 396 22.96 44.94 -0.10
CA ASP A 396 22.43 45.54 -1.32
C ASP A 396 23.54 45.64 -2.39
N PRO A 397 23.33 45.12 -3.61
CA PRO A 397 24.36 45.11 -4.65
C PRO A 397 24.78 46.51 -5.12
N GLN A 398 23.88 47.49 -5.08
CA GLN A 398 24.10 48.86 -5.56
C GLN A 398 24.76 49.73 -4.50
N THR A 399 24.24 49.71 -3.27
CA THR A 399 24.72 50.58 -2.19
C THR A 399 25.85 49.95 -1.38
N GLN A 400 26.06 48.63 -1.51
CA GLN A 400 26.99 47.84 -0.70
C GLN A 400 26.72 47.91 0.82
N GLN A 401 25.55 48.40 1.24
CA GLN A 401 25.13 48.45 2.64
C GLN A 401 24.33 47.20 3.02
N TRP A 402 24.33 46.90 4.31
CA TRP A 402 23.49 45.85 4.87
C TRP A 402 22.07 46.35 5.07
N GLU A 403 21.12 45.62 4.52
CA GLU A 403 19.69 45.84 4.73
C GLU A 403 19.10 44.71 5.56
N ALA A 404 18.06 45.04 6.32
CA ALA A 404 17.35 44.11 7.17
C ALA A 404 15.84 44.30 7.02
N ASP A 405 15.12 43.17 7.04
CA ASP A 405 13.66 43.12 7.09
C ASP A 405 13.27 42.23 8.28
N VAL A 406 12.58 42.84 9.24
CA VAL A 406 12.20 42.23 10.51
C VAL A 406 10.69 42.26 10.61
N ALA A 407 10.08 41.09 10.76
CA ALA A 407 8.66 40.94 10.99
C ALA A 407 8.39 40.19 12.30
N GLU A 408 7.38 40.62 13.04
CA GLU A 408 6.84 39.84 14.15
C GLU A 408 5.89 38.76 13.61
N VAL A 409 6.07 37.53 14.09
CA VAL A 409 5.35 36.35 13.63
C VAL A 409 4.90 35.57 14.85
N GLU A 410 3.59 35.55 15.07
CA GLU A 410 3.01 34.73 16.14
C GLU A 410 3.25 33.24 15.89
N GLY A 411 3.57 32.52 16.97
CA GLY A 411 3.76 31.07 16.92
C GLY A 411 5.17 30.63 17.30
N SER A 412 5.52 29.42 16.87
CA SER A 412 6.75 28.75 17.28
C SER A 412 7.97 29.28 16.53
N PRO A 413 9.20 29.05 17.04
CA PRO A 413 10.43 29.44 16.34
C PRO A 413 10.48 28.92 14.89
N GLN A 414 9.95 27.73 14.64
CA GLN A 414 9.87 27.12 13.30
C GLN A 414 8.95 27.91 12.35
N VAL A 415 7.86 28.49 12.86
CA VAL A 415 6.97 29.36 12.07
C VAL A 415 7.71 30.65 11.70
N ALA A 416 8.48 31.22 12.64
CA ALA A 416 9.27 32.43 12.39
C ALA A 416 10.43 32.20 11.40
N GLU A 417 11.14 31.07 11.48
CA GLU A 417 12.18 30.67 10.51
C GLU A 417 11.58 30.53 9.11
N LEU A 418 10.48 29.78 9.00
CA LEU A 418 9.81 29.54 7.73
C LEU A 418 9.24 30.83 7.13
N ALA A 419 8.71 31.73 7.96
CA ALA A 419 8.23 33.03 7.53
C ALA A 419 9.36 33.88 6.92
N ALA A 420 10.58 33.84 7.48
CA ALA A 420 11.72 34.59 6.94
C ALA A 420 12.11 34.08 5.55
N VAL A 421 12.13 32.76 5.41
CA VAL A 421 12.37 32.07 4.13
C VAL A 421 11.32 32.45 3.10
N VAL A 422 10.02 32.34 3.43
CA VAL A 422 8.92 32.68 2.52
C VAL A 422 9.05 34.13 2.06
N ARG A 423 9.30 35.08 2.98
CA ARG A 423 9.49 36.49 2.63
C ARG A 423 10.69 36.72 1.71
N ALA A 424 11.80 36.02 1.91
CA ALA A 424 12.95 36.10 1.00
C ALA A 424 12.57 35.66 -0.43
N PHE A 425 11.77 34.60 -0.57
CA PHE A 425 11.30 34.13 -1.87
C PHE A 425 10.29 35.07 -2.54
N GLU A 426 9.49 35.81 -1.76
CA GLU A 426 8.59 36.85 -2.27
C GLU A 426 9.35 38.09 -2.73
N ARG A 427 10.35 38.52 -1.96
CA ARG A 427 11.09 39.77 -2.21
C ARG A 427 12.04 39.69 -3.39
N PHE A 428 12.72 38.56 -3.59
CA PHE A 428 13.80 38.45 -4.59
C PHE A 428 13.42 37.54 -5.76
N PRO A 429 12.78 38.03 -6.84
CA PRO A 429 12.33 37.18 -7.95
C PRO A 429 13.48 36.56 -8.77
N LYS A 430 14.64 37.24 -8.84
CA LYS A 430 15.86 36.75 -9.50
C LYS A 430 16.53 35.62 -8.71
N PRO A 431 17.44 34.83 -9.32
CA PRO A 431 18.29 33.89 -8.58
C PRO A 431 19.04 34.58 -7.45
N PHE A 432 19.11 33.92 -6.29
CA PHE A 432 19.83 34.37 -5.10
C PHE A 432 20.34 33.15 -4.31
N ASN A 433 21.34 33.36 -3.47
CA ASN A 433 21.84 32.40 -2.50
C ASN A 433 21.03 32.57 -1.20
N LEU A 434 20.41 31.49 -0.72
CA LEU A 434 19.73 31.48 0.57
C LEU A 434 20.51 30.66 1.60
N VAL A 435 20.81 31.29 2.73
CA VAL A 435 21.45 30.66 3.89
C VAL A 435 20.38 30.48 4.97
N ALA A 436 19.82 29.26 5.05
CA ALA A 436 18.70 28.92 5.91
C ALA A 436 18.70 27.42 6.27
N GLY A 437 18.29 27.06 7.49
CA GLY A 437 18.23 25.67 7.97
C GLY A 437 17.05 24.82 7.47
N VAL A 438 16.03 25.42 6.81
CA VAL A 438 14.69 24.81 6.68
C VAL A 438 14.23 24.51 5.23
N VAL A 439 15.10 24.70 4.22
CA VAL A 439 14.64 24.82 2.81
C VAL A 439 14.96 23.62 1.92
N SER A 440 15.83 22.70 2.37
CA SER A 440 16.38 21.65 1.51
C SER A 440 15.32 20.77 0.85
N ARG A 441 14.15 20.59 1.48
CA ARG A 441 13.08 19.67 1.05
C ARG A 441 11.85 20.35 0.46
N ALA A 442 11.84 21.66 0.20
CA ALA A 442 10.64 22.36 -0.26
C ALA A 442 10.35 22.21 -1.77
N ASP A 443 11.35 21.89 -2.58
CA ASP A 443 11.18 21.82 -4.03
C ASP A 443 10.29 20.64 -4.47
N GLN A 444 9.20 20.93 -5.18
CA GLN A 444 8.20 19.95 -5.65
C GLN A 444 7.61 19.06 -4.53
N ALA A 445 7.75 19.45 -3.27
CA ALA A 445 7.32 18.64 -2.16
C ALA A 445 5.80 18.63 -2.02
N ILE A 446 5.29 17.50 -1.59
CA ILE A 446 3.88 17.31 -1.31
C ILE A 446 3.69 17.34 0.19
N LEU A 447 2.84 18.26 0.61
CA LEU A 447 2.49 18.44 2.01
C LEU A 447 1.43 17.44 2.45
N GLN A 448 1.56 17.00 3.68
CA GLN A 448 0.47 16.41 4.45
C GLN A 448 -0.24 17.54 5.20
N GLU A 449 -1.56 17.43 5.32
CA GLU A 449 -2.35 18.32 6.18
C GLU A 449 -1.84 18.21 7.63
N VAL A 450 -1.62 19.35 8.28
CA VAL A 450 -1.13 19.42 9.67
C VAL A 450 -2.11 20.20 10.54
N SER A 451 -2.15 19.87 11.83
CA SER A 451 -3.02 20.53 12.81
C SER A 451 -2.70 22.03 13.01
N ASN A 452 -1.46 22.44 12.76
CA ASN A 452 -1.06 23.85 12.83
C ASN A 452 -1.28 24.54 11.48
N THR A 453 -2.40 25.27 11.37
CA THR A 453 -2.81 25.99 10.15
C THR A 453 -1.75 26.99 9.67
N ALA A 454 -1.16 27.77 10.58
CA ALA A 454 -0.16 28.79 10.23
C ALA A 454 1.10 28.17 9.59
N LEU A 455 1.57 27.05 10.15
CA LEU A 455 2.69 26.30 9.58
C LEU A 455 2.33 25.70 8.22
N PHE A 456 1.12 25.15 8.07
CA PHE A 456 0.65 24.59 6.80
C PHE A 456 0.57 25.64 5.69
N GLU A 457 0.06 26.84 6.01
CA GLU A 457 -0.06 27.94 5.06
C GLU A 457 1.32 28.42 4.59
N LEU A 458 2.26 28.63 5.52
CA LEU A 458 3.62 29.04 5.19
C LEU A 458 4.34 27.98 4.35
N LEU A 459 4.21 26.69 4.69
CA LEU A 459 4.79 25.60 3.90
C LEU A 459 4.16 25.55 2.51
N SER A 460 2.83 25.68 2.41
CA SER A 460 2.11 25.69 1.14
C SER A 460 2.56 26.85 0.25
N LYS A 461 2.76 28.02 0.86
CA LYS A 461 3.25 29.22 0.18
C LYS A 461 4.69 29.04 -0.30
N LEU A 462 5.57 28.50 0.55
CA LEU A 462 6.95 28.18 0.17
C LEU A 462 7.00 27.20 -1.01
N VAL A 463 6.29 26.08 -0.94
CA VAL A 463 6.22 25.08 -2.02
C VAL A 463 5.75 25.72 -3.32
N LYS A 464 4.71 26.56 -3.28
CA LYS A 464 4.25 27.32 -4.46
C LYS A 464 5.34 28.23 -5.03
N LEU A 465 5.94 29.08 -4.19
CA LEU A 465 6.98 30.04 -4.62
C LEU A 465 8.24 29.35 -5.16
N VAL A 466 8.61 28.20 -4.59
CA VAL A 466 9.77 27.43 -5.05
C VAL A 466 9.44 26.77 -6.39
N SER A 467 8.29 26.08 -6.49
CA SER A 467 7.90 25.28 -7.66
C SER A 467 7.63 26.12 -8.92
N HIS A 468 7.18 27.37 -8.78
CA HIS A 468 6.88 28.25 -9.92
C HIS A 468 8.10 28.96 -10.51
N ARG A 469 9.31 28.77 -9.96
CA ARG A 469 10.49 29.43 -10.53
C ARG A 469 11.16 28.65 -11.65
N GLU A 470 11.48 29.40 -12.70
CA GLU A 470 12.04 28.84 -13.92
C GLU A 470 13.56 28.69 -13.85
N GLN A 471 14.24 29.62 -13.18
CA GLN A 471 15.70 29.74 -13.13
C GLN A 471 16.33 29.06 -11.90
N PRO A 472 17.55 28.48 -12.03
CA PRO A 472 18.24 27.83 -10.94
C PRO A 472 18.56 28.81 -9.81
N ARG A 473 18.46 28.34 -8.56
CA ARG A 473 18.82 29.08 -7.35
C ARG A 473 19.84 28.26 -6.57
N ALA A 474 20.81 28.88 -5.91
CA ALA A 474 21.62 28.14 -4.93
C ALA A 474 20.86 28.06 -3.61
N ALA A 475 20.80 26.87 -3.05
CA ALA A 475 20.32 26.67 -1.69
C ALA A 475 21.36 25.84 -0.92
N ILE A 476 21.82 26.43 0.18
CA ILE A 476 22.49 25.85 1.36
C ILE A 476 24.04 25.78 1.30
N LEU A 477 24.65 26.78 1.96
CA LEU A 477 25.83 26.65 2.81
C LEU A 477 25.32 26.58 4.25
N CYS A 478 25.11 25.37 4.77
CA CYS A 478 25.16 24.96 6.19
C CYS A 478 24.47 23.61 6.33
N ASP A 479 25.28 22.58 6.59
CA ASP A 479 24.84 21.29 7.11
C ASP A 479 24.04 21.50 8.40
N ALA A 480 22.76 21.11 8.38
CA ALA A 480 22.03 20.81 9.59
C ALA A 480 21.67 19.33 9.55
N TYR A 481 22.58 18.50 10.07
CA TYR A 481 22.24 17.22 10.64
C TYR A 481 20.99 17.39 11.53
N GLU A 482 20.01 16.49 11.38
CA GLU A 482 18.85 16.31 12.26
C GLU A 482 17.72 17.38 12.26
N ILE A 483 16.99 17.54 11.14
CA ILE A 483 15.64 18.17 11.17
C ILE A 483 14.55 17.22 10.62
N THR A 484 14.78 15.91 10.67
CA THR A 484 13.71 14.90 10.54
C THR A 484 13.21 14.42 11.89
N HIS A 485 14.05 14.39 12.92
CA HIS A 485 13.65 13.96 14.28
C HIS A 485 12.95 15.04 15.12
N ARG A 486 13.19 16.34 14.87
CA ARG A 486 12.50 17.43 15.60
C ARG A 486 11.02 17.61 15.25
N PHE A 487 10.54 16.92 14.22
CA PHE A 487 9.16 17.02 13.75
C PHE A 487 8.25 15.89 14.25
N ALA A 488 8.78 14.92 14.99
CA ALA A 488 8.03 13.77 15.54
C ALA A 488 7.52 13.98 16.98
N GLY A 489 7.87 15.09 17.64
CA GLY A 489 7.54 15.32 19.06
C GLY A 489 6.65 16.53 19.29
N VAL A 490 5.39 16.49 18.85
CA VAL A 490 4.29 17.29 19.45
C VAL A 490 3.02 16.44 19.41
N HIS A 491 3.01 15.39 20.24
CA HIS A 491 1.78 14.87 20.83
C HIS A 491 1.89 15.10 22.34
N SER A 492 1.27 16.19 22.77
CA SER A 492 0.78 16.42 24.13
C SER A 492 -0.39 17.38 24.03
#